data_AF-A0A7J3QYM8-F1
#
_entry.id   AF-A0A7J3QYM8-F1
#
_cell.length_a   1.000
_cell.length_b   1.000
_cell.length_c   1.000
_cell.angle_alpha   90.00
_cell.angle_beta   90.00
_cell.angle_gamma   90.00
#
_symmetry.space_group_name_H-M   'P 1'
#
loop_
_entity.id
_entity.type
_entity.pdbx_description
1 polymer ?
#
loop_
_entity_poly.entity_id
_entity_poly.type
_entity_poly.pdbx_seq_one_letter_code
_entity_poly.pdbx_strand_id
1 'polypeptide(L)' 'MDSAAKNERANLIHADLHVHTTFSSDSTIQPKQLIEQLNAHTHVKAAAVTDHDTVRGLEAVCKL' A
#
# COMPACT_ATOMS: atom_id res chain seq x y z
N MET A 1 -11.28 33.07 -17.02
CA MET A 1 -9.92 32.74 -16.55
C MET A 1 -10.11 32.04 -15.20
N ASP A 2 -9.34 30.97 -14.93
CA ASP A 2 -9.45 30.03 -13.78
C ASP A 2 -10.43 28.85 -13.81
N SER A 3 -10.47 28.11 -14.94
CA SER A 3 -10.92 26.71 -14.93
C SER A 3 -9.79 25.68 -15.01
N ALA A 4 -8.53 26.11 -15.15
CA ALA A 4 -7.36 25.22 -15.27
C ALA A 4 -6.79 24.78 -13.90
N ALA A 5 -6.86 25.64 -12.87
CA ALA A 5 -6.30 25.35 -11.55
C ALA A 5 -7.03 24.25 -10.75
N LYS A 6 -8.25 23.87 -11.15
CA LYS A 6 -9.01 22.78 -10.48
C LYS A 6 -8.64 21.38 -10.99
N ASN A 7 -7.90 21.25 -12.08
CA ASN A 7 -7.60 19.97 -12.70
C ASN A 7 -6.16 19.46 -12.49
N GLU A 8 -5.35 20.16 -11.69
CA GLU A 8 -3.97 19.75 -11.36
C GLU A 8 -3.87 18.84 -10.13
N ARG A 9 -4.97 18.64 -9.38
CA ARG A 9 -5.07 17.48 -8.45
C ARG A 9 -5.17 16.14 -9.20
N ALA A 10 -5.10 16.15 -10.54
CA ALA A 10 -4.96 14.96 -11.35
C ALA A 10 -3.71 14.17 -10.91
N ASN A 11 -3.93 12.94 -10.45
CA ASN A 11 -2.92 11.90 -10.23
C ASN A 11 -1.91 12.10 -9.10
N LEU A 12 -2.29 12.69 -7.96
CA LEU A 12 -1.48 12.50 -6.75
C LEU A 12 -1.56 11.03 -6.31
N ILE A 13 -0.43 10.34 -6.41
CA ILE A 13 -0.25 8.98 -5.91
C ILE A 13 0.12 9.06 -4.43
N HIS A 14 -0.55 8.26 -3.60
CA HIS A 14 -0.23 8.06 -2.20
C HIS A 14 0.58 6.77 -2.01
N ALA A 15 1.42 6.79 -0.99
CA ALA A 15 2.15 5.63 -0.50
C ALA A 15 1.86 5.46 0.99
N ASP A 16 1.51 4.25 1.41
CA ASP A 16 1.40 3.90 2.82
C ASP A 16 2.72 3.29 3.31
N LEU A 17 3.43 3.98 4.19
CA LEU A 17 4.77 3.55 4.62
C LEU A 17 4.76 2.74 5.92
N HIS A 18 3.59 2.35 6.43
CA HIS A 18 3.47 1.61 7.68
C HIS A 18 2.33 0.58 7.60
N VAL A 19 2.58 -0.56 6.96
CA VAL A 19 1.61 -1.65 6.85
C VAL A 19 2.13 -2.91 7.51
N HIS A 20 1.34 -3.46 8.42
CA HIS A 20 1.57 -4.78 9.02
C HIS A 20 0.76 -5.83 8.26
N THR A 21 1.35 -7.00 8.05
CA THR A 21 0.69 -8.18 7.48
C THR A 21 0.37 -9.20 8.58
N THR A 22 -0.19 -10.34 8.22
CA THR A 22 -0.40 -11.50 9.13
C THR A 22 0.86 -12.04 9.80
N PHE A 23 2.06 -11.57 9.43
CA PHE A 23 3.29 -11.87 10.15
C PHE A 23 3.51 -10.98 11.40
N SER A 24 2.63 -10.01 11.64
CA SER A 24 2.53 -9.24 12.88
C SER A 24 1.30 -9.68 13.69
N SER A 25 1.42 -9.78 15.02
CA SER A 25 0.33 -10.26 15.89
C SER A 25 -0.89 -9.35 15.94
N ASP A 26 -0.73 -8.09 15.53
CA ASP A 26 -1.77 -7.05 15.54
C ASP A 26 -2.43 -6.84 14.16
N SER A 27 -2.08 -7.64 13.15
CA SER A 27 -2.65 -7.52 11.80
C SER A 27 -3.22 -8.84 11.28
N THR A 28 -4.24 -8.70 10.44
CA THR A 28 -4.94 -9.81 9.78
C THR A 28 -4.81 -9.76 8.25
N ILE A 29 -4.06 -8.79 7.71
CA ILE A 29 -3.93 -8.58 6.26
C ILE A 29 -2.94 -9.61 5.67
N GLN A 30 -3.41 -10.51 4.82
CA GLN A 30 -2.52 -11.44 4.13
C GLN A 30 -1.68 -10.68 3.07
N PRO A 31 -0.42 -11.06 2.81
CA PRO A 31 0.43 -10.45 1.78
C PRO A 31 -0.25 -10.32 0.40
N LYS A 32 -0.99 -11.34 -0.03
CA LYS A 32 -1.74 -11.30 -1.29
C LYS A 32 -2.88 -10.28 -1.27
N GLN A 33 -3.60 -10.16 -0.14
CA GLN A 33 -4.67 -9.18 0.01
C GLN A 33 -4.13 -7.75 -0.06
N LEU A 34 -2.94 -7.49 0.48
CA LEU A 34 -2.28 -6.17 0.36
C LEU A 34 -2.05 -5.79 -1.11
N ILE A 35 -1.50 -6.71 -1.92
CA ILE A 35 -1.26 -6.49 -3.36
C ILE A 35 -2.59 -6.25 -4.10
N GLU A 36 -3.59 -7.09 -3.84
CA GLU A 36 -4.92 -6.97 -4.45
C GLU A 36 -5.58 -5.62 -4.13
N GLN A 37 -5.46 -5.17 -2.86
CA GLN A 37 -5.97 -3.88 -2.43
C GLN A 37 -5.24 -2.71 -3.10
N LEU A 38 -3.90 -2.73 -3.17
CA LEU A 38 -3.12 -1.69 -3.86
C LEU A 38 -3.44 -1.61 -5.35
N ASN A 39 -3.60 -2.76 -6.01
CA ASN A 39 -4.00 -2.82 -7.41
C ASN A 39 -5.39 -2.24 -7.64
N ALA A 40 -6.35 -2.53 -6.76
CA ALA A 40 -7.72 -2.04 -6.84
C ALA A 40 -7.86 -0.57 -6.41
N HIS A 41 -6.95 -0.05 -5.58
CA HIS A 41 -7.05 1.31 -5.05
C HIS A 41 -6.81 2.36 -6.14
N THR A 42 -7.63 3.41 -6.19
CA THR A 42 -7.55 4.40 -7.28
C THR A 42 -6.30 5.28 -7.21
N HIS A 43 -5.80 5.56 -6.01
CA HIS A 43 -4.71 6.52 -5.80
C HIS A 43 -3.59 6.09 -4.82
N VAL A 44 -3.75 5.02 -4.04
CA VAL A 44 -2.66 4.45 -3.23
C VAL A 44 -1.98 3.41 -4.10
N LYS A 45 -0.74 3.65 -4.50
CA LYS A 45 -0.03 2.79 -5.48
C LYS A 45 1.25 2.17 -4.94
N ALA A 46 1.61 2.47 -3.70
CA ALA A 46 2.75 1.88 -3.03
C ALA A 46 2.41 1.63 -1.56
N ALA A 47 2.99 0.57 -1.00
CA ALA A 47 3.03 0.37 0.44
C ALA A 47 4.39 -0.18 0.88
N ALA A 48 4.78 0.10 2.12
CA ALA A 48 5.89 -0.55 2.80
C ALA A 48 5.36 -1.58 3.80
N VAL A 49 5.86 -2.81 3.71
CA VAL A 49 5.61 -3.84 4.72
C VAL A 49 6.58 -3.63 5.87
N THR A 50 6.05 -3.36 7.06
CA THR A 50 6.80 -3.02 8.28
C THR A 50 6.34 -3.91 9.44
N ASP A 51 6.40 -5.22 9.26
CA ASP A 51 6.01 -6.17 10.29
C ASP A 51 6.86 -6.06 11.55
N HIS A 52 6.27 -6.36 12.71
CA HIS A 52 6.97 -6.34 14.00
C HIS A 52 8.14 -7.32 14.02
N ASP A 53 9.36 -6.81 14.23
CA ASP A 53 10.59 -7.59 14.43
C ASP A 53 10.89 -8.65 13.34
N THR A 54 10.30 -8.52 12.15
CA THR A 54 10.46 -9.50 11.07
C THR A 54 10.29 -8.91 9.67
N VAL A 55 10.87 -9.56 8.67
CA VAL A 55 10.74 -9.21 7.24
C VAL A 55 9.99 -10.28 6.43
N ARG A 56 9.34 -11.24 7.10
CA ARG A 56 8.63 -12.35 6.43
C ARG A 56 7.50 -11.88 5.51
N GLY A 57 6.80 -10.80 5.87
CA GLY A 57 5.78 -10.22 5.00
C GLY A 57 6.38 -9.66 3.70
N LEU A 58 7.53 -8.99 3.77
CA LEU A 58 8.27 -8.55 2.58
C LEU A 58 8.66 -9.73 1.69
N GLU A 59 9.26 -10.78 2.25
CA GLU A 59 9.63 -11.98 1.50
C GLU A 59 8.45 -12.67 0.83
N ALA A 60 7.28 -12.67 1.48
CA ALA A 60 6.05 -13.24 0.94
C ALA A 60 5.50 -12.38 -0.22
N VAL A 61 5.45 -11.05 -0.05
CA VAL A 61 5.03 -10.11 -1.10
C VAL A 61 5.92 -10.21 -2.34
N CYS A 62 7.25 -10.29 -2.18
CA CYS A 62 8.19 -10.37 -3.31
C CYS A 62 8.07 -11.66 -4.15
N LYS A 63 7.31 -12.66 -3.71
CA LYS A 63 7.11 -13.96 -4.40
C LYS A 63 5.75 -14.06 -5.11
N LEU A 64 4.90 -13.04 -4.99
CA LEU A 64 3.55 -12.97 -5.58
C LEU A 64 3.55 -12.12 -6.84
#